data_AF-A0A3M1XPI2-F1
#
_entry.id   AF-A0A3M1XPI2-F1
#
_cell.length_a   1.000
_cell.length_b   1.000
_cell.length_c   1.000
_cell.angle_alpha   90.00
_cell.angle_beta   90.00
_cell.angle_gamma   90.00
#
_symmetry.space_group_name_H-M   'P 1'
#
loop_
_entity.id
_entity.type
_entity.pdbx_description
1 polymer ?
#
loop_
_entity_poly.entity_id
_entity_poly.type
_entity_poly.pdbx_seq_one_letter_code
_entity_poly.pdbx_strand_id
1 'polypeptide(L)'
;MELEVKIGNNDFSLSVSNPFSLKPEEVSRQIREHFQDRTEELSGLDIEGLLPRMIKGVFGCEEGCPADAKRLVSEGYGPFHLEYIEGGILSASHTLKDGARLEIKVFPDF
;
A
#
# COMPACT_ATOMS: atom_id res chain seq x y z
N MET A 1 -4.15 8.28 -9.21
CA MET A 1 -3.25 7.78 -8.17
C MET A 1 -2.52 6.60 -8.75
N GLU A 2 -1.26 6.41 -8.39
CA GLU A 2 -0.54 5.18 -8.70
C GLU A 2 -0.27 4.39 -7.43
N LEU A 3 -0.49 3.08 -7.49
CA LEU A 3 -0.11 2.11 -6.47
C LEU A 3 0.99 1.25 -7.06
N GLU A 4 2.17 1.25 -6.44
CA GLU A 4 3.23 0.29 -6.77
C GLU A 4 3.41 -0.71 -5.62
N VAL A 5 3.63 -1.97 -5.98
CA VAL A 5 4.03 -3.03 -5.06
C VAL A 5 5.26 -3.72 -5.62
N LYS A 6 6.30 -3.85 -4.81
CA LYS A 6 7.60 -4.41 -5.21
C LYS A 6 8.04 -5.50 -4.26
N ILE A 7 8.52 -6.61 -4.81
CA ILE A 7 9.20 -7.69 -4.08
C ILE A 7 10.44 -8.08 -4.88
N GLY A 8 11.62 -7.69 -4.37
CA GLY A 8 12.88 -7.90 -5.09
C GLY A 8 12.90 -7.12 -6.41
N ASN A 9 12.98 -7.84 -7.54
CA ASN A 9 13.01 -7.25 -8.90
C ASN A 9 11.64 -7.28 -9.61
N ASN A 10 10.60 -7.81 -8.96
CA ASN A 10 9.27 -7.88 -9.54
C ASN A 10 8.41 -6.73 -9.01
N ASP A 11 7.67 -6.09 -9.91
CA ASP A 11 6.79 -4.97 -9.60
C ASP A 11 5.38 -5.18 -10.16
N PHE A 12 4.40 -4.79 -9.35
CA PHE A 12 3.01 -4.66 -9.72
C PHE A 12 2.64 -3.18 -9.61
N SER A 13 2.18 -2.58 -10.70
CA SER A 13 1.71 -1.19 -10.72
C SER A 13 0.26 -1.12 -11.15
N LEU A 14 -0.54 -0.33 -10.43
CA LEU A 14 -1.94 -0.08 -10.71
C LEU A 14 -2.21 1.43 -10.74
N SER A 15 -2.68 1.92 -11.88
CA SER A 15 -3.21 3.27 -12.00
C SER A 15 -4.69 3.29 -11.63
N VAL A 16 -5.06 4.21 -10.74
CA VAL A 16 -6.40 4.32 -10.15
C VAL A 16 -6.90 5.74 -10.38
N SER A 17 -7.91 5.89 -11.25
CA SER A 17 -8.46 7.21 -11.59
C SER A 17 -9.20 7.89 -10.44
N ASN A 18 -9.86 7.11 -9.57
CA ASN A 18 -10.50 7.62 -8.36
C ASN A 18 -10.04 6.80 -7.13
N PRO A 19 -9.19 7.38 -6.26
CA PRO A 19 -8.67 6.70 -5.05
C PRO A 19 -9.77 6.19 -4.12
N PHE A 20 -10.92 6.88 -4.04
CA PHE A 20 -12.03 6.54 -3.14
C PHE A 20 -12.87 5.36 -3.64
N SER A 21 -12.76 5.02 -4.92
CA SER A 21 -13.44 3.87 -5.53
C SER A 21 -12.58 2.60 -5.56
N LEU A 22 -11.36 2.64 -5.01
CA LEU A 22 -10.50 1.46 -4.96
C LEU A 22 -11.18 0.38 -4.11
N LYS A 23 -11.24 -0.84 -4.66
CA LYS A 23 -11.74 -2.04 -3.98
C LYS A 23 -10.57 -2.79 -3.36
N PRO A 24 -10.30 -2.67 -2.05
CA PRO A 24 -9.09 -3.20 -1.45
C PRO A 24 -8.98 -4.73 -1.59
N GLU A 25 -10.12 -5.42 -1.56
CA GLU A 25 -10.22 -6.87 -1.72
C GLU A 25 -9.77 -7.31 -3.13
N GLU A 26 -10.17 -6.55 -4.16
CA GLU A 26 -9.83 -6.85 -5.54
C GLU A 26 -8.35 -6.58 -5.81
N VAL A 27 -7.83 -5.46 -5.32
CA VAL A 27 -6.42 -5.08 -5.49
C VAL A 27 -5.50 -6.01 -4.70
N SER A 28 -5.86 -6.36 -3.47
CA SER A 28 -5.15 -7.36 -2.65
C SER A 28 -5.06 -8.70 -3.37
N ARG A 29 -6.18 -9.14 -3.98
CA ARG A 29 -6.20 -10.36 -4.81
C ARG A 29 -5.27 -10.25 -6.02
N GLN A 30 -5.33 -9.15 -6.78
CA GLN A 30 -4.47 -8.94 -7.95
C GLN A 30 -2.98 -8.94 -7.58
N ILE A 31 -2.60 -8.32 -6.46
CA ILE A 31 -1.23 -8.36 -5.94
C ILE A 31 -0.80 -9.81 -5.66
N ARG A 32 -1.64 -10.58 -4.96
CA ARG A 32 -1.34 -11.99 -4.65
C ARG A 32 -1.23 -12.87 -5.89
N GLU A 33 -2.08 -12.64 -6.89
CA GLU A 33 -2.03 -13.33 -8.19
C GLU A 33 -0.76 -12.97 -8.97
N HIS A 34 -0.34 -11.71 -8.93
CA HIS A 34 0.89 -11.26 -9.57
C HIS A 34 2.14 -11.91 -8.93
N PHE A 35 2.19 -11.96 -7.60
CA PHE A 35 3.27 -12.60 -6.83
C PHE A 35 2.89 -14.02 -6.40
N GLN A 36 2.31 -14.82 -7.29
CA GLN A 36 1.78 -16.16 -6.97
C GLN A 36 2.83 -17.10 -6.36
N ASP A 37 4.10 -16.97 -6.74
CA ASP A 37 5.25 -17.71 -6.18
C ASP A 37 5.55 -17.34 -4.71
N ARG A 38 4.96 -16.25 -4.21
CA ARG A 38 5.12 -15.70 -2.86
C ARG A 38 3.82 -15.71 -2.05
N THR A 39 2.79 -16.41 -2.52
CA THR A 39 1.44 -16.40 -1.91
C THR A 39 1.46 -16.74 -0.41
N GLU A 40 2.25 -17.73 0.00
CA GLU A 40 2.35 -18.13 1.42
C GLU A 40 2.92 -17.00 2.28
N GLU A 41 3.96 -16.30 1.79
CA GLU A 41 4.61 -15.20 2.50
C GLU A 41 3.66 -13.98 2.62
N LEU A 42 2.88 -13.71 1.57
CA LEU A 42 1.89 -12.64 1.57
C LEU A 42 0.64 -12.97 2.38
N SER A 43 0.29 -14.24 2.58
CA SER A 43 -0.95 -14.67 3.26
C SER A 43 -1.07 -14.18 4.70
N GLY A 44 0.06 -13.99 5.39
CA GLY A 44 0.11 -13.45 6.76
C GLY A 44 0.02 -11.93 6.86
N LEU A 45 -0.04 -11.22 5.73
CA LEU A 45 -0.06 -9.77 5.67
C LEU A 45 -1.45 -9.24 5.31
N ASP A 46 -1.92 -8.29 6.12
CA ASP A 46 -3.19 -7.59 5.90
C ASP A 46 -3.02 -6.42 4.92
N ILE A 47 -2.76 -6.77 3.66
CA ILE A 47 -2.65 -5.81 2.56
C ILE A 47 -4.01 -5.14 2.29
N GLU A 48 -5.09 -5.91 2.37
CA GLU A 48 -6.46 -5.44 2.14
C GLU A 48 -6.85 -4.32 3.11
N GLY A 49 -6.57 -4.47 4.40
CA GLY A 49 -6.83 -3.43 5.39
C GLY A 49 -5.83 -2.27 5.37
N LEU A 50 -4.59 -2.52 4.94
CA LEU A 50 -3.55 -1.50 4.82
C LEU A 50 -3.87 -0.47 3.72
N LEU A 51 -4.29 -0.93 2.53
CA LEU A 51 -4.54 -0.07 1.36
C LEU A 51 -5.46 1.13 1.65
N PRO A 52 -6.67 0.97 2.22
CA PRO A 52 -7.56 2.11 2.50
C PRO A 52 -6.97 3.07 3.53
N ARG A 53 -6.14 2.59 4.47
CA ARG A 53 -5.44 3.46 5.42
C ARG A 53 -4.40 4.31 4.72
N MET A 54 -3.62 3.72 3.82
CA MET A 54 -2.63 4.44 3.05
C MET A 54 -3.29 5.49 2.13
N ILE A 55 -4.35 5.10 1.43
CA ILE A 55 -5.11 6.03 0.57
C ILE A 55 -5.67 7.19 1.40
N LYS A 56 -6.27 6.90 2.56
CA LYS A 56 -6.75 7.96 3.47
C LYS A 56 -5.63 8.86 3.97
N GLY A 57 -4.45 8.31 4.22
CA GLY A 57 -3.26 9.07 4.58
C GLY A 57 -2.86 10.08 3.50
N VAL A 58 -2.97 9.72 2.23
CA VAL A 58 -2.53 10.55 1.08
C VAL A 58 -3.62 11.49 0.58
N PHE A 59 -4.87 11.03 0.47
CA PHE A 59 -5.98 11.74 -0.17
C PHE A 59 -7.09 12.19 0.78
N GLY A 60 -7.05 11.77 2.06
CA GLY A 60 -8.17 11.99 2.98
C GLY A 60 -9.33 11.05 2.67
N CYS A 61 -10.57 11.50 2.89
CA CYS A 61 -11.76 10.75 2.49
C CYS A 61 -12.66 11.58 1.58
N GLU A 62 -13.53 10.88 0.86
CA GLU A 62 -14.50 11.49 -0.07
C GLU A 62 -15.37 12.55 0.61
N GLU A 63 -15.70 12.36 1.89
CA GLU A 63 -16.47 13.32 2.70
C GLU A 63 -15.69 14.57 3.13
N GLY A 64 -14.42 14.73 2.71
CA GLY A 64 -13.61 15.92 2.95
C GLY A 64 -12.80 15.92 4.23
N CYS A 65 -12.59 14.75 4.86
CA CYS A 65 -11.63 14.66 5.95
C CYS A 65 -10.20 14.84 5.41
N PRO A 66 -9.30 15.50 6.17
CA PRO A 66 -7.96 15.82 5.69
C PRO A 66 -7.11 14.56 5.51
N ALA A 67 -6.23 14.60 4.51
CA ALA A 67 -5.13 13.67 4.37
C ALA A 67 -4.16 13.81 5.56
N ASP A 68 -3.78 12.69 6.18
CA ASP A 68 -2.88 12.69 7.34
C ASP A 68 -1.95 11.46 7.35
N ALA A 69 -1.06 11.41 6.35
CA ALA A 69 -0.07 10.35 6.22
C ALA A 69 0.90 10.31 7.42
N LYS A 70 1.26 11.47 7.98
CA LYS A 70 2.18 11.55 9.12
C LYS A 70 1.61 10.89 10.37
N ARG A 71 0.32 11.10 10.64
CA ARG A 71 -0.35 10.40 11.73
C ARG A 71 -0.39 8.90 11.51
N LEU A 72 -0.71 8.43 10.30
CA LEU A 72 -0.69 7.00 10.01
C LEU A 72 0.71 6.41 10.23
N VAL A 73 1.77 7.10 9.80
CA VAL A 73 3.16 6.68 10.05
C VAL A 73 3.45 6.57 11.55
N SER A 74 2.96 7.51 12.36
CA SER A 74 3.13 7.49 13.81
C SER A 74 2.31 6.40 14.50
N GLU A 75 1.10 6.10 14.02
CA GLU A 75 0.21 5.07 14.58
C GLU A 75 0.66 3.65 14.17
N GLY A 76 1.22 3.50 12.97
CA GLY A 76 1.62 2.22 12.39
C GLY A 76 0.44 1.39 11.87
N TYR A 77 0.76 0.28 11.21
CA TYR A 77 -0.24 -0.70 10.76
C TYR A 77 0.34 -2.10 10.77
N GLY A 78 -0.12 -2.95 11.71
CA GLY A 78 0.31 -4.34 11.80
C GLY A 78 1.85 -4.48 11.80
N PRO A 79 2.43 -5.36 10.96
CA PRO A 79 3.87 -5.57 10.89
C PRO A 79 4.58 -4.66 9.86
N PHE A 80 3.88 -3.70 9.26
CA PHE A 80 4.45 -2.83 8.23
C PHE A 80 5.21 -1.66 8.86
N HIS A 81 6.41 -1.41 8.34
CA HIS A 81 7.12 -0.16 8.56
C HIS A 81 6.59 0.89 7.57
N LEU A 82 6.01 1.96 8.11
CA LEU A 82 5.41 3.04 7.32
C LEU A 82 6.35 4.25 7.27
N GLU A 83 6.44 4.87 6.10
CA GLU A 83 7.27 6.05 5.88
C GLU A 83 6.55 7.06 4.97
N TYR A 84 6.55 8.33 5.38
CA TYR A 84 6.12 9.43 4.54
C TYR A 84 7.34 9.98 3.80
N ILE A 85 7.28 9.94 2.48
CA ILE A 85 8.34 10.43 1.59
C ILE A 85 7.93 11.83 1.08
N GLU A 86 8.91 12.70 0.88
CA GLU A 86 8.68 14.02 0.28
C GLU A 86 7.90 13.92 -1.03
N GLY A 87 7.01 14.89 -1.29
CA GLY A 87 6.11 14.87 -2.44
C GLY A 87 4.79 14.13 -2.22
N GLY A 88 4.43 13.80 -0.97
CA GLY A 88 3.12 13.23 -0.65
C GLY A 88 3.02 11.72 -0.84
N ILE A 89 4.14 11.05 -1.11
CA ILE A 89 4.20 9.60 -1.31
C ILE A 89 4.19 8.92 0.06
N LEU A 90 3.37 7.88 0.20
CA LEU A 90 3.32 7.07 1.41
C LEU A 90 3.79 5.65 1.08
N SER A 91 4.79 5.18 1.82
CA SER A 91 5.34 3.84 1.68
C SER A 91 5.01 2.97 2.90
N ALA A 92 4.76 1.69 2.65
CA ALA A 92 4.70 0.64 3.63
C ALA A 92 5.67 -0.47 3.21
N SER A 93 6.46 -1.00 4.14
CA SER A 93 7.39 -2.08 3.83
C SER A 93 7.43 -3.16 4.91
N HIS A 94 7.76 -4.37 4.51
CA HIS A 94 7.90 -5.52 5.40
C HIS A 94 8.98 -6.47 4.88
N THR A 95 9.75 -7.07 5.79
CA THR A 95 10.72 -8.12 5.43
C THR A 95 10.04 -9.48 5.49
N LEU A 96 9.96 -10.15 4.34
CA LEU A 96 9.39 -11.49 4.21
C LEU A 96 10.27 -12.54 4.89
N LYS A 97 9.76 -13.76 5.02
CA LYS A 97 10.44 -14.85 5.75
C LYS A 97 11.76 -15.25 5.08
N ASP A 98 11.83 -15.15 3.76
CA ASP A 98 13.04 -15.42 2.97
C ASP A 98 14.06 -14.26 2.98
N GLY A 99 13.74 -13.14 3.64
CA GLY A 99 14.57 -11.94 3.71
C GLY A 99 14.32 -10.92 2.60
N ALA A 100 13.46 -11.22 1.61
CA ALA A 100 13.06 -10.25 0.60
C ALA A 100 12.26 -9.11 1.22
N ARG A 101 12.37 -7.91 0.65
CA ARG A 101 11.61 -6.74 1.09
C ARG A 101 10.37 -6.60 0.21
N LEU A 102 9.19 -6.67 0.83
CA LEU A 102 7.95 -6.15 0.29
C LEU A 102 7.91 -4.64 0.49
N GLU A 103 7.61 -3.91 -0.56
CA GLU A 103 7.37 -2.46 -0.52
C GLU A 103 6.06 -2.15 -1.25
N ILE A 104 5.20 -1.36 -0.62
CA ILE A 104 3.95 -0.85 -1.17
C ILE A 104 4.04 0.68 -1.13
N LYS A 105 3.79 1.36 -2.25
CA LYS A 105 3.85 2.81 -2.37
C LYS A 105 2.58 3.35 -2.99
N VAL A 106 2.02 4.37 -2.36
CA VAL A 106 0.89 5.15 -2.87
C VAL A 106 1.41 6.51 -3.31
N PHE A 107 1.26 6.79 -4.61
CA PHE A 107 1.67 8.02 -5.24
C PHE A 107 0.45 8.91 -5.49
N PRO A 108 0.48 10.17 -5.03
CA PRO A 108 -0.51 11.15 -5.41
C PRO A 108 -0.39 11.51 -6.90
N ASP A 109 -1.53 11.69 -7.58
CA ASP A 109 -1.54 12.35 -8.90
C ASP A 109 -1.47 13.86 -8.64
N PHE A 110 -0.34 14.49 -8.94
CA PHE A 110 -0.16 15.94 -8.90
C PHE A 110 0.13 16.47 -10.30
#